data_AF-A0A7C5WFN9-F1
#
_entry.id   AF-A0A7C5WFN9-F1
#
_cell.length_a   1.000
_cell.length_b   1.000
_cell.length_c   1.000
_cell.angle_alpha   90.00
_cell.angle_beta   90.00
_cell.angle_gamma   90.00
#
_symmetry.space_group_name_H-M   'P 1'
#
loop_
_entity.id
_entity.type
_entity.pdbx_description
1 polymer ?
#
loop_
_entity_poly.entity_id
_entity_poly.type
_entity_poly.pdbx_seq_one_letter_code
_entity_poly.pdbx_strand_id
1 'polypeptide(L)'
;LEWLPGKALALSEACFPSAVFGALPQLYPFIVNDPGEGAQAKRRTSAVIIDHLTPPMARADTYGALTDLERLVDEYYQATGMDARRAAALRRDILDLAHASGVAADAGADGAAEDDALIRLDAWLCEIKEAQIRNGLHVLGKVPEGDALAEFVAALARLPAGAERMGLTQALAADLLAGFDPLEADMAAPWDGPSPDVLAAVSDAPWRTAGDTVERLERLALDLIRAVILEDIAASDPLPPDCGGEKKVGQSLTDRKESRHPDASQDLRPQTHECVARDSGFRRNDECITEEKVRFGAGAAPSLPPPGGGEKGTGMPNTQQALRRVRDDILPRVMACGRNEMAHLLAGLAGRFVPPGPAGAPTRGRLDVLPTGRNFFSLDPRALPTPAAWRLGRKSADTMLKRHFQEHGVYPAAIGLSCWGTANMRTGGDDIAQALALIGVKPVWDHASGRVTGYEVLTLAELGRPRVDVTLRISGFFRDAFPAQIELFDKAIRAVGALEEPAADNPIATRMRREAAELRDNGLAEEDAARLAGFRVFGAKPGAYGAGLQALIDESLWRTEADLAESYINWGAYAYGATEQGERAEEGFRRRLGQLDAIAHNQDNREHDVLDSD
;
A
#
# COMPACT_ATOMS: atom_id res chain seq x y z
N LEU A 1 -16.35 -11.57 -11.26
CA LEU A 1 -17.76 -11.39 -11.68
C LEU A 1 -18.14 -9.92 -11.78
N GLU A 2 -17.83 -9.14 -10.75
CA GLU A 2 -17.88 -7.67 -10.65
C GLU A 2 -17.14 -6.91 -11.77
N TRP A 3 -16.30 -7.56 -12.56
CA TRP A 3 -15.58 -6.99 -13.71
C TRP A 3 -16.20 -7.34 -15.07
N LEU A 4 -17.27 -8.14 -15.12
CA LEU A 4 -17.90 -8.50 -16.39
C LEU A 4 -18.51 -7.28 -17.09
N PRO A 5 -18.67 -7.32 -18.43
CA PRO A 5 -19.19 -6.18 -19.18
C PRO A 5 -20.55 -5.68 -18.69
N GLY A 6 -20.73 -4.36 -18.69
CA GLY A 6 -21.99 -3.73 -18.32
C GLY A 6 -21.81 -2.31 -17.80
N LYS A 7 -22.85 -1.76 -17.18
CA LYS A 7 -22.79 -0.44 -16.55
C LYS A 7 -21.78 -0.43 -15.39
N ALA A 8 -21.21 0.75 -15.15
CA ALA A 8 -20.27 1.01 -14.05
C ALA A 8 -20.93 0.85 -12.66
N LEU A 9 -22.18 1.29 -12.52
CA LEU A 9 -23.00 1.17 -11.31
C LEU A 9 -24.50 1.13 -11.68
N ALA A 10 -25.36 0.80 -10.72
CA ALA A 10 -26.82 0.68 -10.91
C ALA A 10 -27.16 -0.21 -12.13
N LEU A 11 -26.78 -1.48 -12.01
CA LEU A 11 -26.86 -2.45 -13.10
C LEU A 11 -28.28 -2.63 -13.63
N SER A 12 -28.40 -2.76 -14.94
CA SER A 12 -29.63 -3.23 -15.59
C SER A 12 -29.65 -4.76 -15.70
N GLU A 13 -30.81 -5.32 -16.04
CA GLU A 13 -30.96 -6.77 -16.33
C GLU A 13 -30.06 -7.25 -17.48
N ALA A 14 -29.66 -6.35 -18.38
CA ALA A 14 -28.72 -6.64 -19.47
C ALA A 14 -27.24 -6.61 -19.05
N CYS A 15 -26.93 -6.23 -17.81
CA CYS A 15 -25.55 -6.27 -17.32
C CYS A 15 -25.19 -7.68 -16.85
N PHE A 16 -24.08 -8.23 -17.34
CA PHE A 16 -23.67 -9.59 -17.03
C PHE A 16 -23.59 -9.92 -15.53
N PRO A 17 -23.06 -9.03 -14.64
CA PRO A 17 -23.05 -9.35 -13.22
C PRO A 17 -24.47 -9.55 -12.64
N SER A 18 -25.43 -8.73 -13.06
CA SER A 18 -26.85 -8.85 -12.65
C SER A 18 -27.50 -10.11 -13.21
N ALA A 19 -27.29 -10.40 -14.50
CA ALA A 19 -27.84 -11.58 -15.15
C ALA A 19 -27.34 -12.91 -14.57
N VAL A 20 -26.09 -12.94 -14.09
CA VAL A 20 -25.49 -14.15 -13.51
C VAL A 20 -25.87 -14.34 -12.03
N PHE A 21 -25.85 -13.28 -11.22
CA PHE A 21 -26.06 -13.38 -9.76
C PHE A 21 -27.53 -13.24 -9.34
N GLY A 22 -28.35 -12.50 -10.08
CA GLY A 22 -29.70 -12.16 -9.67
C GLY A 22 -29.76 -11.51 -8.28
N ALA A 23 -30.64 -12.01 -7.43
CA ALA A 23 -30.88 -11.48 -6.07
C ALA A 23 -30.16 -12.25 -4.95
N LEU A 24 -29.16 -13.09 -5.27
CA LEU A 24 -28.45 -13.89 -4.26
C LEU A 24 -27.59 -12.98 -3.35
N PRO A 25 -27.77 -13.01 -2.01
CA PRO A 25 -26.90 -12.27 -1.10
C PRO A 25 -25.44 -12.73 -1.22
N GLN A 26 -24.52 -11.78 -1.41
CA GLN A 26 -23.10 -12.06 -1.52
C GLN A 26 -22.36 -11.50 -0.30
N LEU A 27 -21.78 -12.40 0.49
CA LEU A 27 -20.78 -12.06 1.52
C LEU A 27 -19.41 -12.31 0.94
N TYR A 28 -18.50 -11.34 1.08
CA TYR A 28 -17.21 -11.37 0.41
C TYR A 28 -16.09 -11.03 1.39
N PRO A 29 -15.35 -12.04 1.89
CA PRO A 29 -14.06 -11.80 2.55
C PRO A 29 -13.14 -11.05 1.59
N PHE A 30 -12.67 -9.87 1.99
CA PHE A 30 -11.89 -8.99 1.11
C PHE A 30 -10.74 -8.34 1.87
N ILE A 31 -9.58 -8.18 1.24
CA ILE A 31 -8.42 -7.59 1.91
C ILE A 31 -8.65 -6.10 2.20
N VAL A 32 -8.35 -5.65 3.42
CA VAL A 32 -8.67 -4.29 3.88
C VAL A 32 -7.95 -3.18 3.10
N ASN A 33 -6.79 -3.49 2.50
CA ASN A 33 -5.98 -2.54 1.77
C ASN A 33 -6.33 -2.43 0.28
N ASP A 34 -7.36 -3.12 -0.20
CA ASP A 34 -7.77 -3.05 -1.60
C ASP A 34 -9.16 -2.43 -1.78
N PRO A 35 -9.30 -1.13 -1.46
CA PRO A 35 -10.59 -0.47 -1.41
C PRO A 35 -11.25 -0.34 -2.78
N GLY A 36 -10.48 -0.29 -3.87
CA GLY A 36 -11.02 -0.04 -5.20
C GLY A 36 -11.86 -1.20 -5.71
N GLU A 37 -11.28 -2.39 -5.68
CA GLU A 37 -11.79 -3.66 -6.12
C GLU A 37 -12.97 -4.06 -5.21
N GLY A 38 -12.83 -3.84 -3.90
CA GLY A 38 -13.94 -4.01 -2.97
C GLY A 38 -15.11 -3.04 -3.26
N ALA A 39 -14.82 -1.77 -3.56
CA ALA A 39 -15.87 -0.83 -3.97
C ALA A 39 -16.58 -1.26 -5.26
N GLN A 40 -15.84 -1.87 -6.20
CA GLN A 40 -16.42 -2.42 -7.42
C GLN A 40 -17.37 -3.57 -7.12
N ALA A 41 -16.97 -4.53 -6.27
CA ALA A 41 -17.84 -5.62 -5.83
C ALA A 41 -19.11 -5.09 -5.14
N LYS A 42 -18.98 -4.11 -4.24
CA LYS A 42 -20.14 -3.47 -3.58
C LYS A 42 -21.12 -2.85 -4.59
N ARG A 43 -20.61 -2.18 -5.62
CA ARG A 43 -21.43 -1.44 -6.60
C ARG A 43 -22.04 -2.33 -7.70
N ARG A 44 -21.34 -3.40 -8.10
CA ARG A 44 -21.71 -4.22 -9.26
C ARG A 44 -22.25 -5.60 -8.92
N THR A 45 -22.02 -6.10 -7.71
CA THR A 45 -22.58 -7.40 -7.27
C THR A 45 -23.32 -7.31 -5.93
N SER A 46 -23.50 -6.09 -5.40
CA SER A 46 -24.16 -5.86 -4.10
C SER A 46 -23.49 -6.60 -2.94
N ALA A 47 -22.17 -6.78 -3.03
CA ALA A 47 -21.39 -7.48 -2.02
C ALA A 47 -21.46 -6.78 -0.65
N VAL A 48 -21.67 -7.58 0.39
CA VAL A 48 -21.37 -7.23 1.78
C VAL A 48 -19.96 -7.70 2.05
N ILE A 49 -19.03 -6.75 2.17
CA ILE A 49 -17.63 -7.06 2.44
C ILE A 49 -17.48 -7.46 3.91
N ILE A 50 -16.68 -8.48 4.15
CA ILE A 50 -16.09 -8.78 5.46
C ILE A 50 -14.60 -8.56 5.29
N ASP A 51 -14.11 -7.37 5.67
CA ASP A 51 -12.71 -7.07 5.46
C ASP A 51 -11.81 -7.94 6.33
N HIS A 52 -10.62 -8.26 5.84
CA HIS A 52 -9.65 -9.05 6.58
C HIS A 52 -8.26 -8.42 6.56
N LEU A 53 -7.44 -8.83 7.52
CA LEU A 53 -6.10 -8.31 7.70
C LEU A 53 -5.22 -8.59 6.48
N THR A 54 -4.25 -7.73 6.25
CA THR A 54 -3.15 -8.00 5.31
C THR A 54 -2.29 -9.15 5.86
N PRO A 55 -1.52 -9.85 5.00
CA PRO A 55 -0.47 -10.74 5.48
C PRO A 55 0.48 -10.02 6.45
N PRO A 56 1.07 -10.73 7.42
CA PRO A 56 2.07 -10.15 8.31
C PRO A 56 3.25 -9.64 7.46
N MET A 57 3.74 -8.46 7.82
CA MET A 57 4.85 -7.80 7.15
C MET A 57 6.11 -7.99 7.99
N ALA A 58 7.22 -8.27 7.32
CA ALA A 58 8.54 -8.35 7.92
C ALA A 58 9.55 -7.57 7.07
N ARG A 59 10.76 -7.41 7.60
CA ARG A 59 11.90 -6.97 6.80
C ARG A 59 12.35 -8.11 5.88
N ALA A 60 12.89 -7.76 4.72
CA ALA A 60 13.40 -8.75 3.77
C ALA A 60 14.69 -9.42 4.26
N ASP A 61 15.53 -8.65 4.97
CA ASP A 61 16.89 -9.03 5.34
C ASP A 61 17.75 -9.47 4.13
N THR A 62 18.98 -9.92 4.35
CA THR A 62 19.87 -10.40 3.29
C THR A 62 19.94 -11.93 3.30
N TYR A 63 20.06 -12.54 2.12
CA TYR A 63 20.23 -13.98 1.96
C TYR A 63 21.15 -14.31 0.78
N GLY A 64 21.76 -15.51 0.82
CA GLY A 64 22.61 -16.00 -0.27
C GLY A 64 23.76 -15.04 -0.60
N ALA A 65 23.90 -14.69 -1.88
CA ALA A 65 24.96 -13.80 -2.36
C ALA A 65 24.91 -12.40 -1.72
N LEU A 66 23.74 -11.93 -1.28
CA LEU A 66 23.60 -10.63 -0.63
C LEU A 66 24.26 -10.59 0.74
N THR A 67 24.14 -11.67 1.52
CA THR A 67 24.80 -11.81 2.82
C THR A 67 26.33 -11.89 2.65
N ASP A 68 26.81 -12.60 1.62
CA ASP A 68 28.23 -12.65 1.30
C ASP A 68 28.78 -11.29 0.86
N LEU A 69 28.02 -10.55 0.03
CA LEU A 69 28.37 -9.18 -0.36
C LEU A 69 28.42 -8.25 0.84
N GLU A 70 27.40 -8.25 1.70
CA GLU A 70 27.34 -7.44 2.93
C GLU A 70 28.58 -7.70 3.81
N ARG A 71 28.91 -8.97 4.07
CA ARG A 71 30.11 -9.34 4.83
C ARG A 71 31.40 -8.83 4.17
N LEU A 72 31.53 -8.99 2.86
CA LEU A 72 32.73 -8.53 2.13
C LEU A 72 32.86 -7.01 2.17
N VAL A 73 31.76 -6.27 2.04
CA VAL A 73 31.72 -4.81 2.13
C VAL A 73 32.14 -4.36 3.53
N ASP A 74 31.61 -4.97 4.59
CA ASP A 74 32.02 -4.69 5.96
C ASP A 74 33.51 -4.94 6.19
N GLU A 75 34.04 -6.08 5.73
CA GLU A 75 35.46 -6.39 5.81
C GLU A 75 36.31 -5.39 5.02
N TYR A 76 35.83 -4.93 3.86
CA TYR A 76 36.53 -3.94 3.03
C TYR A 76 36.69 -2.61 3.78
N TYR A 77 35.62 -2.11 4.39
CA TYR A 77 35.67 -0.86 5.14
C TYR A 77 36.53 -0.99 6.41
N GLN A 78 36.54 -2.15 7.07
CA GLN A 78 37.47 -2.40 8.16
C GLN A 78 38.93 -2.42 7.69
N ALA A 79 39.23 -3.04 6.54
CA ALA A 79 40.59 -3.09 6.01
C ALA A 79 41.08 -1.72 5.50
N THR A 80 40.15 -0.84 5.11
CA THR A 80 40.48 0.48 4.57
C THR A 80 41.21 1.33 5.60
N GLY A 81 42.40 1.82 5.24
CA GLY A 81 43.26 2.62 6.13
C GLY A 81 44.16 1.79 7.07
N MET A 82 43.95 0.48 7.20
CA MET A 82 44.80 -0.42 8.01
C MET A 82 45.64 -1.37 7.14
N ASP A 83 45.05 -1.99 6.13
CA ASP A 83 45.70 -2.95 5.23
C ASP A 83 45.28 -2.70 3.78
N ALA A 84 46.06 -1.88 3.07
CA ALA A 84 45.79 -1.52 1.68
C ALA A 84 45.81 -2.72 0.72
N ARG A 85 46.56 -3.78 1.01
CA ARG A 85 46.60 -4.98 0.15
C ARG A 85 45.33 -5.79 0.32
N ARG A 86 44.87 -5.95 1.55
CA ARG A 86 43.60 -6.63 1.85
C ARG A 86 42.41 -5.85 1.30
N ALA A 87 42.37 -4.53 1.47
CA ALA A 87 41.30 -3.70 0.90
C ALA A 87 41.21 -3.83 -0.63
N ALA A 88 42.36 -3.83 -1.33
CA ALA A 88 42.39 -4.02 -2.79
C ALA A 88 41.91 -5.42 -3.23
N ALA A 89 42.19 -6.46 -2.45
CA ALA A 89 41.69 -7.82 -2.71
C ALA A 89 40.17 -7.90 -2.48
N LEU A 90 39.69 -7.44 -1.32
CA LEU A 90 38.26 -7.44 -0.99
C LEU A 90 37.43 -6.64 -1.98
N ARG A 91 37.93 -5.50 -2.45
CA ARG A 91 37.28 -4.72 -3.51
C ARG A 91 37.04 -5.56 -4.76
N ARG A 92 38.06 -6.30 -5.20
CA ARG A 92 37.93 -7.17 -6.38
C ARG A 92 36.90 -8.27 -6.14
N ASP A 93 36.97 -8.91 -4.98
CA ASP A 93 36.03 -9.98 -4.61
C ASP A 93 34.58 -9.48 -4.57
N ILE A 94 34.34 -8.26 -4.04
CA ILE A 94 33.01 -7.63 -4.03
C ILE A 94 32.50 -7.40 -5.45
N LEU A 95 33.31 -6.77 -6.32
CA LEU A 95 32.89 -6.46 -7.69
C LEU A 95 32.67 -7.73 -8.51
N ASP A 96 33.56 -8.72 -8.39
CA ASP A 96 33.43 -10.01 -9.08
C ASP A 96 32.15 -10.74 -8.64
N LEU A 97 31.85 -10.77 -7.33
CA LEU A 97 30.62 -11.37 -6.81
C LEU A 97 29.37 -10.59 -7.24
N ALA A 98 29.41 -9.26 -7.22
CA ALA A 98 28.29 -8.41 -7.63
C ALA A 98 27.97 -8.60 -9.12
N HIS A 99 28.98 -8.70 -9.98
CA HIS A 99 28.77 -8.99 -11.40
C HIS A 99 28.28 -10.41 -11.63
N ALA A 100 28.86 -11.41 -10.95
CA ALA A 100 28.47 -12.81 -11.12
C ALA A 100 27.04 -13.11 -10.66
N SER A 101 26.54 -12.36 -9.66
CA SER A 101 25.19 -12.48 -9.13
C SER A 101 24.15 -11.61 -9.83
N GLY A 102 24.57 -10.67 -10.68
CA GLY A 102 23.69 -9.69 -11.34
C GLY A 102 23.41 -8.42 -10.52
N VAL A 103 23.77 -8.41 -9.24
CA VAL A 103 23.55 -7.29 -8.31
C VAL A 103 24.22 -5.99 -8.76
N ALA A 104 25.35 -6.08 -9.49
CA ALA A 104 26.01 -4.90 -10.03
C ALA A 104 25.12 -4.12 -11.01
N ALA A 105 24.30 -4.80 -11.81
CA ALA A 105 23.34 -4.17 -12.70
C ALA A 105 22.18 -3.53 -11.90
N ASP A 106 21.64 -4.27 -10.92
CA ASP A 106 20.50 -3.84 -10.11
C ASP A 106 20.83 -2.60 -9.25
N ALA A 107 22.03 -2.56 -8.68
CA ALA A 107 22.53 -1.42 -7.92
C ALA A 107 22.96 -0.24 -8.81
N GLY A 108 22.92 -0.39 -10.14
CA GLY A 108 23.46 0.57 -11.09
C GLY A 108 24.97 0.80 -10.91
N ALA A 109 25.69 -0.22 -10.43
CA ALA A 109 27.14 -0.19 -10.24
C ALA A 109 27.91 -0.54 -11.53
N ASP A 110 27.23 -1.15 -12.52
CA ASP A 110 27.82 -1.46 -13.82
C ASP A 110 28.37 -0.23 -14.55
N GLY A 111 29.63 -0.30 -14.95
CA GLY A 111 30.33 0.77 -15.68
C GLY A 111 30.71 1.99 -14.84
N ALA A 112 30.41 2.00 -13.54
CA ALA A 112 30.90 3.02 -12.61
C ALA A 112 32.39 2.81 -12.29
N ALA A 113 33.06 3.87 -11.82
CA ALA A 113 34.39 3.72 -11.23
C ALA A 113 34.31 2.82 -9.98
N GLU A 114 35.35 2.04 -9.69
CA GLU A 114 35.30 1.02 -8.62
C GLU A 114 34.83 1.58 -7.26
N ASP A 115 35.32 2.76 -6.86
CA ASP A 115 34.93 3.37 -5.59
C ASP A 115 33.45 3.82 -5.60
N ASP A 116 32.96 4.35 -6.73
CA ASP A 116 31.54 4.71 -6.89
C ASP A 116 30.63 3.46 -6.94
N ALA A 117 31.10 2.39 -7.57
CA ALA A 117 30.40 1.11 -7.65
C ALA A 117 30.20 0.52 -6.24
N LEU A 118 31.23 0.55 -5.40
CA LEU A 118 31.13 0.10 -4.00
C LEU A 118 30.11 0.91 -3.19
N ILE A 119 30.09 2.23 -3.34
CA ILE A 119 29.11 3.10 -2.66
C ILE A 119 27.68 2.74 -3.10
N ARG A 120 27.46 2.54 -4.40
CA ARG A 120 26.14 2.15 -4.94
C ARG A 120 25.70 0.78 -4.44
N LEU A 121 26.63 -0.18 -4.38
CA LEU A 121 26.36 -1.52 -3.86
C LEU A 121 26.00 -1.48 -2.37
N ASP A 122 26.75 -0.76 -1.53
CA ASP A 122 26.45 -0.63 -0.10
C ASP A 122 25.09 0.04 0.14
N ALA A 123 24.79 1.11 -0.62
CA ALA A 123 23.50 1.80 -0.59
C ALA A 123 22.34 0.87 -0.95
N TRP A 124 22.48 0.14 -2.07
CA TRP A 124 21.45 -0.78 -2.56
C TRP A 124 21.24 -1.96 -1.63
N LEU A 125 22.31 -2.54 -1.07
CA LEU A 125 22.21 -3.61 -0.07
C LEU A 125 21.44 -3.16 1.16
N CYS A 126 21.72 -1.95 1.67
CA CYS A 126 20.98 -1.35 2.76
C CYS A 126 19.48 -1.18 2.42
N GLU A 127 19.16 -0.66 1.23
CA GLU A 127 17.77 -0.47 0.79
C GLU A 127 16.99 -1.79 0.70
N ILE A 128 17.59 -2.83 0.12
CA ILE A 128 16.96 -4.15 -0.02
C ILE A 128 16.74 -4.80 1.35
N LYS A 129 17.74 -4.76 2.23
CA LYS A 129 17.67 -5.32 3.58
C LYS A 129 16.54 -4.71 4.42
N GLU A 130 16.32 -3.40 4.28
CA GLU A 130 15.30 -2.64 5.01
C GLU A 130 13.92 -2.64 4.33
N ALA A 131 13.79 -3.26 3.15
CA ALA A 131 12.52 -3.35 2.45
C ALA A 131 11.50 -4.17 3.26
N GLN A 132 10.27 -3.67 3.34
CA GLN A 132 9.17 -4.41 3.95
C GLN A 132 8.55 -5.34 2.91
N ILE A 133 8.48 -6.62 3.24
CA ILE A 133 7.89 -7.67 2.40
C ILE A 133 6.85 -8.47 3.20
N ARG A 134 6.02 -9.22 2.50
CA ARG A 134 5.08 -10.16 3.14
C ARG A 134 5.84 -11.36 3.70
N ASN A 135 5.56 -11.72 4.95
CA ASN A 135 6.08 -12.90 5.63
C ASN A 135 4.99 -13.98 5.75
N GLY A 136 4.46 -14.43 4.60
CA GLY A 136 3.43 -15.45 4.50
C GLY A 136 2.08 -14.92 4.00
N LEU A 137 1.00 -15.62 4.37
CA LEU A 137 -0.38 -15.33 3.96
C LEU A 137 -1.28 -15.13 5.18
N HIS A 138 -2.34 -14.33 5.01
CA HIS A 138 -3.39 -14.22 6.02
C HIS A 138 -4.29 -15.45 6.04
N VAL A 139 -4.72 -15.85 7.23
CA VAL A 139 -5.76 -16.87 7.42
C VAL A 139 -6.95 -16.20 8.09
N LEU A 140 -8.09 -16.18 7.40
CA LEU A 140 -9.31 -15.53 7.89
C LEU A 140 -9.65 -15.99 9.32
N GLY A 141 -9.83 -15.02 10.21
CA GLY A 141 -10.13 -15.27 11.61
C GLY A 141 -8.93 -15.52 12.52
N LYS A 142 -7.70 -15.50 11.98
CA LYS A 142 -6.47 -15.62 12.77
C LYS A 142 -5.67 -14.33 12.76
N VAL A 143 -4.96 -14.05 13.83
CA VAL A 143 -3.98 -12.96 13.91
C VAL A 143 -2.57 -13.54 13.86
N PRO A 144 -1.55 -12.78 13.45
CA PRO A 144 -0.16 -13.21 13.59
C PRO A 144 0.18 -13.53 15.05
N GLU A 145 1.08 -14.49 15.27
CA GLU A 145 1.55 -14.93 16.59
C GLU A 145 3.09 -14.83 16.66
N GLY A 146 3.66 -14.77 17.87
CA GLY A 146 5.11 -14.75 18.09
C GLY A 146 5.84 -13.59 17.38
N ASP A 147 6.98 -13.89 16.75
CA ASP A 147 7.80 -12.90 16.05
C ASP A 147 7.03 -12.20 14.91
N ALA A 148 6.17 -12.91 14.18
CA ALA A 148 5.37 -12.31 13.10
C ALA A 148 4.39 -11.24 13.61
N LEU A 149 3.89 -11.37 14.85
CA LEU A 149 3.09 -10.31 15.48
C LEU A 149 3.94 -9.09 15.83
N ALA A 150 5.14 -9.31 16.40
CA ALA A 150 6.03 -8.22 16.76
C ALA A 150 6.49 -7.43 15.53
N GLU A 151 6.87 -8.11 14.45
CA GLU A 151 7.25 -7.50 13.16
C GLU A 151 6.09 -6.73 12.54
N PHE A 152 4.89 -7.31 12.54
CA PHE A 152 3.71 -6.64 11.99
C PHE A 152 3.35 -5.40 12.80
N VAL A 153 3.37 -5.46 14.13
CA VAL A 153 3.13 -4.29 15.00
C VAL A 153 4.22 -3.24 14.81
N ALA A 154 5.48 -3.63 14.61
CA ALA A 154 6.58 -2.72 14.29
C ALA A 154 6.33 -1.99 12.96
N ALA A 155 5.90 -2.71 11.93
CA ALA A 155 5.53 -2.11 10.65
C ALA A 155 4.39 -1.08 10.80
N LEU A 156 3.38 -1.37 11.61
CA LEU A 156 2.26 -0.45 11.89
C LEU A 156 2.68 0.77 12.72
N ALA A 157 3.68 0.62 13.60
CA ALA A 157 4.19 1.68 14.46
C ALA A 157 5.26 2.55 13.77
N ARG A 158 5.74 2.16 12.57
CA ARG A 158 6.85 2.81 11.86
C ARG A 158 6.53 4.23 11.41
N LEU A 159 5.34 4.45 10.86
CA LEU A 159 4.95 5.75 10.31
C LEU A 159 4.23 6.63 11.36
N PRO A 160 4.38 7.96 11.27
CA PRO A 160 3.63 8.88 12.10
C PRO A 160 2.13 8.78 11.80
N ALA A 161 1.28 9.13 12.78
CA ALA A 161 -0.16 9.30 12.50
C ALA A 161 -0.66 10.67 12.88
N GLY A 162 -0.86 11.48 11.85
CA GLY A 162 -1.09 12.91 12.00
C GLY A 162 0.19 13.67 12.29
N ALA A 163 0.09 15.00 12.32
CA ALA A 163 1.25 15.89 12.43
C ALA A 163 1.97 15.84 13.79
N GLU A 164 1.31 15.36 14.85
CA GLU A 164 1.81 15.45 16.23
C GLU A 164 2.23 14.09 16.83
N ARG A 165 2.11 12.98 16.09
CA ARG A 165 2.42 11.65 16.62
C ARG A 165 3.48 10.98 15.76
N MET A 166 4.71 10.94 16.27
CA MET A 166 5.86 10.29 15.64
C MET A 166 5.65 8.78 15.50
N GLY A 167 6.27 8.19 14.48
CA GLY A 167 6.50 6.74 14.45
C GLY A 167 7.49 6.31 15.53
N LEU A 168 7.55 5.01 15.85
CA LEU A 168 8.40 4.50 16.92
C LEU A 168 9.89 4.74 16.66
N THR A 169 10.35 4.53 15.42
CA THR A 169 11.76 4.77 15.04
C THR A 169 12.09 6.27 15.06
N GLN A 170 11.18 7.13 14.62
CA GLN A 170 11.33 8.59 14.76
C GLN A 170 11.35 9.03 16.22
N ALA A 171 10.54 8.42 17.08
CA ALA A 171 10.50 8.72 18.51
C ALA A 171 11.80 8.30 19.22
N LEU A 172 12.34 7.12 18.87
CA LEU A 172 13.66 6.66 19.31
C LEU A 172 14.76 7.62 18.83
N ALA A 173 14.74 8.02 17.57
CA ALA A 173 15.69 8.98 17.02
C ALA A 173 15.58 10.35 17.71
N ALA A 174 14.38 10.84 17.99
CA ALA A 174 14.18 12.11 18.70
C ALA A 174 14.76 12.09 20.13
N ASP A 175 14.68 10.95 20.82
CA ASP A 175 15.20 10.82 22.19
C ASP A 175 16.72 10.51 22.23
N LEU A 176 17.24 9.76 21.25
CA LEU A 176 18.61 9.23 21.26
C LEU A 176 19.58 9.94 20.31
N LEU A 177 19.06 10.48 19.19
CA LEU A 177 19.82 10.94 18.02
C LEU A 177 19.27 12.27 17.50
N ALA A 178 19.28 13.30 18.35
CA ALA A 178 18.66 14.60 18.07
C ALA A 178 19.00 15.15 16.66
N GLY A 179 17.97 15.45 15.86
CA GLY A 179 18.10 16.01 14.50
C GLY A 179 18.17 14.98 13.37
N PHE A 180 18.10 13.68 13.68
CA PHE A 180 18.03 12.61 12.68
C PHE A 180 16.59 12.15 12.46
N ASP A 181 16.13 12.10 11.21
CA ASP A 181 14.86 11.47 10.83
C ASP A 181 15.13 10.19 10.03
N PRO A 182 14.85 8.99 10.59
CA PRO A 182 15.10 7.73 9.90
C PRO A 182 14.23 7.54 8.64
N LEU A 183 13.14 8.30 8.47
CA LEU A 183 12.28 8.21 7.29
C LEU A 183 12.76 9.07 6.10
N GLU A 184 13.65 10.04 6.35
CA GLU A 184 14.21 10.93 5.32
C GLU A 184 15.72 10.73 5.12
N ALA A 185 16.32 9.78 5.83
CA ALA A 185 17.75 9.51 5.78
C ALA A 185 18.20 9.02 4.39
N ASP A 186 19.32 9.59 3.91
CA ASP A 186 20.09 8.99 2.83
C ASP A 186 20.89 7.82 3.43
N MET A 187 20.46 6.59 3.15
CA MET A 187 21.02 5.37 3.74
C MET A 187 22.54 5.24 3.51
N ALA A 188 23.05 5.82 2.42
CA ALA A 188 24.47 5.77 2.06
C ALA A 188 25.31 6.87 2.73
N ALA A 189 24.68 7.86 3.36
CA ALA A 189 25.40 8.98 3.96
C ALA A 189 26.29 8.49 5.13
N PRO A 190 27.55 8.94 5.23
CA PRO A 190 28.40 8.62 6.37
C PRO A 190 27.77 9.07 7.69
N TRP A 191 27.89 8.27 8.74
CA TRP A 191 27.40 8.60 10.08
C TRP A 191 28.46 9.35 10.88
N ASP A 192 28.17 10.61 11.19
CA ASP A 192 28.97 11.48 12.08
C ASP A 192 28.24 11.80 13.41
N GLY A 193 27.05 11.24 13.59
CA GLY A 193 26.22 11.43 14.77
C GLY A 193 26.68 10.63 16.00
N PRO A 194 26.00 10.82 17.16
CA PRO A 194 26.32 10.08 18.37
C PRO A 194 26.06 8.58 18.18
N SER A 195 26.79 7.76 18.94
CA SER A 195 26.59 6.31 19.02
C SER A 195 26.22 5.92 20.46
N PRO A 196 24.98 6.15 20.92
CA PRO A 196 24.56 5.83 22.29
C PRO A 196 24.74 4.34 22.60
N ASP A 197 25.17 4.01 23.83
CA ASP A 197 25.42 2.63 24.26
C ASP A 197 24.23 1.69 24.00
N VAL A 198 22.99 2.19 24.15
CA VAL A 198 21.77 1.42 23.90
C VAL A 198 21.62 1.00 22.44
N LEU A 199 22.06 1.81 21.48
CA LEU A 199 22.04 1.45 20.05
C LEU A 199 23.28 0.67 19.64
N ALA A 200 24.43 0.96 20.27
CA ALA A 200 25.66 0.20 20.05
C ALA A 200 25.52 -1.26 20.51
N ALA A 201 24.78 -1.53 21.59
CA ALA A 201 24.56 -2.87 22.12
C ALA A 201 23.62 -3.75 21.27
N VAL A 202 22.90 -3.18 20.31
CA VAL A 202 21.90 -3.89 19.49
C VAL A 202 22.54 -4.67 18.33
N SER A 203 23.73 -4.27 17.89
CA SER A 203 24.46 -4.93 16.80
C SER A 203 25.96 -4.74 16.91
N ASP A 204 26.71 -5.84 16.82
CA ASP A 204 28.17 -5.87 16.77
C ASP A 204 28.73 -5.51 15.37
N ALA A 205 27.85 -5.33 14.37
CA ALA A 205 28.26 -4.91 13.02
C ALA A 205 28.92 -3.52 13.05
N PRO A 206 29.72 -3.15 12.05
CA PRO A 206 30.21 -1.78 11.91
C PRO A 206 29.09 -0.74 11.98
N TRP A 207 29.40 0.48 12.45
CA TRP A 207 28.48 1.62 12.44
C TRP A 207 29.13 2.73 11.63
N ARG A 208 28.85 2.74 10.33
CA ARG A 208 29.51 3.54 9.28
C ARG A 208 28.57 4.57 8.67
N THR A 209 27.32 4.20 8.42
CA THR A 209 26.37 4.98 7.62
C THR A 209 25.10 5.32 8.38
N ALA A 210 24.32 6.25 7.84
CA ALA A 210 22.96 6.49 8.31
C ALA A 210 22.08 5.23 8.19
N GLY A 211 22.34 4.36 7.20
CA GLY A 211 21.68 3.06 7.10
C GLY A 211 21.94 2.17 8.31
N ASP A 212 23.19 2.10 8.79
CA ASP A 212 23.54 1.36 10.01
C ASP A 212 22.83 1.90 11.26
N THR A 213 22.60 3.22 11.31
CA THR A 213 21.82 3.89 12.35
C THR A 213 20.35 3.47 12.28
N VAL A 214 19.75 3.50 11.08
CA VAL A 214 18.36 3.08 10.86
C VAL A 214 18.17 1.62 11.26
N GLU A 215 19.08 0.73 10.86
CA GLU A 215 19.02 -0.68 11.23
C GLU A 215 18.99 -0.87 12.76
N ARG A 216 19.85 -0.16 13.49
CA ARG A 216 19.88 -0.22 14.96
C ARG A 216 18.60 0.30 15.60
N LEU A 217 18.02 1.37 15.05
CA LEU A 217 16.72 1.89 15.50
C LEU A 217 15.59 0.89 15.26
N GLU A 218 15.56 0.25 14.09
CA GLU A 218 14.54 -0.76 13.73
C GLU A 218 14.64 -2.00 14.62
N ARG A 219 15.85 -2.50 14.85
CA ARG A 219 16.09 -3.64 15.77
C ARG A 219 15.69 -3.30 17.21
N LEU A 220 16.09 -2.13 17.72
CA LEU A 220 15.70 -1.68 19.05
C LEU A 220 14.17 -1.51 19.16
N ALA A 221 13.52 -0.95 18.14
CA ALA A 221 12.07 -0.82 18.09
C ALA A 221 11.38 -2.19 18.17
N LEU A 222 11.87 -3.19 17.43
CA LEU A 222 11.35 -4.55 17.46
C LEU A 222 11.49 -5.20 18.85
N ASP A 223 12.65 -5.06 19.49
CA ASP A 223 12.88 -5.59 20.83
C ASP A 223 11.98 -4.95 21.90
N LEU A 224 11.75 -3.65 21.79
CA LEU A 224 10.82 -2.93 22.67
C LEU A 224 9.36 -3.39 22.45
N ILE A 225 8.96 -3.67 21.21
CA ILE A 225 7.63 -4.19 20.89
C ILE A 225 7.45 -5.61 21.43
N ARG A 226 8.46 -6.48 21.30
CA ARG A 226 8.45 -7.82 21.91
C ARG A 226 8.22 -7.72 23.41
N ALA A 227 8.93 -6.80 24.09
CA ALA A 227 8.74 -6.57 25.52
C ALA A 227 7.31 -6.12 25.85
N VAL A 228 6.72 -5.19 25.08
CA VAL A 228 5.33 -4.74 25.26
C VAL A 228 4.33 -5.90 25.10
N ILE A 229 4.53 -6.76 24.10
CA ILE A 229 3.65 -7.93 23.87
C ILE A 229 3.75 -8.93 25.03
N LEU A 230 4.96 -9.21 25.52
CA LEU A 230 5.17 -10.09 26.68
C LEU A 230 4.49 -9.55 27.94
N GLU A 231 4.60 -8.24 28.19
CA GLU A 231 3.93 -7.58 29.32
C GLU A 231 2.41 -7.65 29.22
N ASP A 232 1.83 -7.47 28.03
CA ASP A 232 0.39 -7.56 27.79
C ASP A 232 -0.14 -8.98 28.04
N ILE A 233 0.61 -9.99 27.61
CA ILE A 233 0.30 -11.40 27.89
C ILE A 233 0.39 -11.70 29.38
N ALA A 234 1.43 -11.22 30.06
CA ALA A 234 1.59 -11.41 31.50
C ALA A 234 0.49 -10.69 32.31
N ALA A 235 -0.02 -9.56 31.82
CA ALA A 235 -1.10 -8.80 32.45
C ALA A 235 -2.50 -9.38 32.17
N SER A 236 -2.66 -10.18 31.11
CA SER A 236 -3.89 -10.90 30.82
C SER A 236 -3.90 -12.23 31.56
N ASP A 237 -4.41 -12.22 32.80
CA ASP A 237 -4.56 -13.39 33.69
C ASP A 237 -4.95 -14.67 32.90
N PRO A 238 -4.26 -15.82 33.10
CA PRO A 238 -4.80 -17.09 32.65
C PRO A 238 -6.11 -17.32 33.41
N LEU A 239 -7.22 -17.42 32.68
CA LEU A 239 -8.51 -17.86 33.24
C LEU A 239 -8.27 -19.09 34.15
N PRO A 240 -8.82 -19.11 35.38
CA PRO A 240 -8.61 -20.24 36.27
C PRO A 240 -9.12 -21.52 35.59
N PRO A 241 -8.43 -22.66 35.78
CA PRO A 241 -8.81 -23.92 35.17
C PRO A 241 -10.07 -24.44 35.88
N ASP A 242 -11.25 -24.04 35.42
CA ASP A 242 -12.49 -24.60 35.94
C ASP A 242 -13.47 -24.94 34.81
N CYS A 243 -13.31 -26.15 34.27
CA CYS A 243 -14.39 -27.00 33.75
C CYS A 243 -13.88 -28.46 33.68
N GLY A 244 -13.40 -28.97 34.82
CA GLY A 244 -12.98 -30.35 35.00
C GLY A 244 -13.60 -30.99 36.24
N GLY A 245 -14.85 -30.63 36.56
CA GLY A 245 -15.59 -31.20 37.69
C GLY A 245 -16.48 -32.35 37.24
N GLU A 246 -15.96 -33.58 37.27
CA GLU A 246 -16.79 -34.78 37.25
C GLU A 246 -17.80 -34.72 38.42
N LYS A 247 -19.04 -34.32 38.14
CA LYS A 247 -20.15 -34.62 39.06
C LYS A 247 -20.44 -36.11 38.97
N LYS A 248 -19.86 -36.88 39.89
CA LYS A 248 -20.32 -38.23 40.25
C LYS A 248 -21.82 -38.18 40.52
N VAL A 249 -22.61 -38.75 39.61
CA VAL A 249 -24.01 -39.10 39.88
C VAL A 249 -24.00 -40.39 40.70
N GLY A 250 -24.11 -40.22 42.01
CA GLY A 250 -24.45 -41.29 42.94
C GLY A 250 -25.97 -41.52 42.93
N GLN A 251 -26.36 -42.76 42.66
CA GLN A 251 -27.74 -43.27 42.80
C GLN A 251 -28.26 -43.10 44.22
N SER A 252 -29.58 -42.84 44.37
CA SER A 252 -30.47 -43.57 45.30
C SER A 252 -31.84 -42.89 45.47
N LEU A 253 -32.90 -43.62 45.09
CA LEU A 253 -34.23 -43.79 45.76
C LEU A 253 -35.11 -42.53 45.97
N THR A 254 -36.43 -42.53 45.92
CA THR A 254 -37.55 -43.41 45.52
C THR A 254 -38.80 -42.52 45.61
N ASP A 255 -39.87 -42.97 44.97
CA ASP A 255 -41.26 -42.78 45.40
C ASP A 255 -42.04 -41.48 45.09
N ARG A 256 -43.08 -41.71 44.27
CA ARG A 256 -44.51 -41.35 44.45
C ARG A 256 -45.13 -40.26 43.55
N LYS A 257 -45.91 -40.83 42.63
CA LYS A 257 -47.38 -40.68 42.45
C LYS A 257 -47.86 -39.80 41.29
N GLU A 258 -48.41 -40.54 40.33
CA GLU A 258 -49.40 -40.16 39.33
C GLU A 258 -50.63 -39.48 39.95
N SER A 259 -51.21 -38.54 39.19
CA SER A 259 -52.66 -38.39 39.06
C SER A 259 -53.02 -37.79 37.69
N ARG A 260 -53.74 -38.58 36.88
CA ARG A 260 -54.50 -38.21 35.67
C ARG A 260 -55.73 -37.38 36.09
N HIS A 261 -56.33 -36.46 35.31
CA HIS A 261 -57.26 -36.70 34.17
C HIS A 261 -57.84 -35.33 33.64
N PRO A 262 -58.73 -35.24 32.60
CA PRO A 262 -58.48 -34.52 31.33
C PRO A 262 -59.49 -33.39 30.95
N ASP A 263 -59.16 -32.55 29.94
CA ASP A 263 -59.97 -32.13 28.75
C ASP A 263 -59.23 -30.99 28.02
N ALA A 264 -58.68 -31.16 26.80
CA ALA A 264 -59.32 -31.04 25.49
C ALA A 264 -59.63 -29.59 25.02
N SER A 265 -58.72 -29.00 24.24
CA SER A 265 -59.08 -28.32 22.98
C SER A 265 -57.86 -28.21 22.07
N GLN A 266 -58.05 -28.65 20.84
CA GLN A 266 -57.10 -28.80 19.74
C GLN A 266 -56.45 -27.48 19.33
N ASP A 267 -55.14 -27.49 19.06
CA ASP A 267 -54.63 -26.87 17.84
C ASP A 267 -53.25 -27.44 17.45
N LEU A 268 -53.16 -27.85 16.18
CA LEU A 268 -52.08 -28.63 15.58
C LEU A 268 -50.83 -27.76 15.36
N ARG A 269 -49.75 -28.05 16.10
CA ARG A 269 -48.38 -27.61 15.74
C ARG A 269 -47.63 -28.78 15.09
N PRO A 270 -46.93 -28.55 13.96
CA PRO A 270 -46.18 -29.60 13.30
C PRO A 270 -44.89 -29.97 14.05
N GLN A 271 -44.75 -31.29 14.11
CA GLN A 271 -43.68 -32.15 14.61
C GLN A 271 -42.25 -31.58 14.50
N THR A 272 -41.58 -31.50 15.65
CA THR A 272 -40.13 -31.42 15.76
C THR A 272 -39.53 -32.76 15.34
N HIS A 273 -38.90 -32.82 14.17
CA HIS A 273 -37.98 -33.89 13.86
C HIS A 273 -36.66 -33.65 14.62
N GLU A 274 -36.28 -34.63 15.43
CA GLU A 274 -34.97 -34.78 16.03
C GLU A 274 -33.89 -34.71 14.95
N CYS A 275 -33.16 -33.59 14.90
CA CYS A 275 -31.83 -33.57 14.29
C CYS A 275 -30.87 -34.27 15.27
N VAL A 276 -30.60 -35.54 14.97
CA VAL A 276 -29.45 -36.27 15.51
C VAL A 276 -28.19 -35.48 15.15
N ALA A 277 -27.70 -34.70 16.10
CA ALA A 277 -26.39 -34.07 16.01
C ALA A 277 -25.33 -35.17 16.03
N ARG A 278 -24.92 -35.62 14.85
CA ARG A 278 -23.62 -36.29 14.68
C ARG A 278 -22.55 -35.24 14.93
N ASP A 279 -21.59 -35.58 15.77
CA ASP A 279 -20.34 -34.86 16.03
C ASP A 279 -19.80 -34.13 14.79
N SER A 280 -20.16 -32.85 14.64
CA SER A 280 -19.41 -31.91 13.81
C SER A 280 -18.45 -31.23 14.75
N GLY A 281 -17.18 -31.67 14.74
CA GLY A 281 -16.09 -31.18 15.58
C GLY A 281 -15.67 -29.74 15.30
N PHE A 282 -16.60 -28.80 15.29
CA PHE A 282 -16.33 -27.37 15.25
C PHE A 282 -16.18 -26.88 16.70
N ARG A 283 -14.95 -26.95 17.24
CA ARG A 283 -14.63 -26.32 18.53
C ARG A 283 -14.85 -24.81 18.38
N ARG A 284 -15.48 -24.18 19.37
CA ARG A 284 -15.43 -22.72 19.51
C ARG A 284 -13.95 -22.37 19.71
N ASN A 285 -13.35 -21.67 18.75
CA ASN A 285 -12.02 -21.09 18.91
C ASN A 285 -12.12 -19.84 19.78
N ASP A 286 -12.39 -20.03 21.06
CA ASP A 286 -12.04 -19.05 22.11
C ASP A 286 -10.63 -19.40 22.63
N GLU A 287 -9.65 -19.56 21.72
CA GLU A 287 -8.26 -19.77 22.13
C GLU A 287 -7.63 -18.41 22.46
N CYS A 288 -7.52 -18.11 23.75
CA CYS A 288 -6.60 -17.09 24.25
C CYS A 288 -5.16 -17.43 23.80
N ILE A 289 -4.34 -16.41 23.52
CA ILE A 289 -2.90 -16.59 23.35
C ILE A 289 -2.35 -17.13 24.67
N THR A 290 -1.81 -18.36 24.65
CA THR A 290 -1.10 -18.96 25.79
C THR A 290 0.39 -18.66 25.70
N GLU A 291 1.12 -18.60 26.82
CA GLU A 291 2.59 -18.45 26.86
C GLU A 291 3.32 -19.42 25.89
N GLU A 292 2.78 -20.61 25.66
CA GLU A 292 3.37 -21.63 24.79
C GLU A 292 3.37 -21.26 23.29
N LYS A 293 2.49 -20.36 22.85
CA LYS A 293 2.42 -19.83 21.46
C LYS A 293 3.37 -18.64 21.23
N VAL A 294 4.06 -18.19 22.27
CA VAL A 294 4.97 -17.04 22.25
C VAL A 294 6.38 -17.51 22.59
N ARG A 295 6.95 -18.35 21.72
CA ARG A 295 8.40 -18.59 21.71
C ARG A 295 9.04 -17.64 20.73
N PHE A 296 9.53 -16.50 21.23
CA PHE A 296 10.47 -15.67 20.49
C PHE A 296 11.82 -16.41 20.38
N GLY A 297 12.51 -16.27 19.25
CA GLY A 297 13.87 -16.81 19.08
C GLY A 297 14.81 -16.36 20.20
N ALA A 298 15.75 -17.20 20.61
CA ALA A 298 16.61 -16.98 21.78
C ALA A 298 17.53 -15.75 21.63
N GLY A 299 17.06 -14.60 22.11
CA GLY A 299 17.83 -13.38 22.34
C GLY A 299 17.29 -12.69 23.60
N ALA A 300 18.17 -12.27 24.51
CA ALA A 300 17.75 -11.61 25.74
C ALA A 300 17.17 -10.23 25.41
N ALA A 301 15.87 -10.03 25.68
CA ALA A 301 15.26 -8.72 25.53
C ALA A 301 15.96 -7.71 26.45
N PRO A 302 16.39 -6.53 25.96
CA PRO A 302 16.91 -5.49 26.83
C PRO A 302 15.82 -5.09 27.83
N SER A 303 16.14 -5.14 29.12
CA SER A 303 15.21 -4.75 30.17
C SER A 303 14.87 -3.27 30.05
N LEU A 304 13.61 -2.96 29.77
CA LEU A 304 13.06 -1.62 29.94
C LEU A 304 13.33 -1.17 31.39
N PRO A 305 13.89 0.03 31.62
CA PRO A 305 13.95 0.56 32.98
C PRO A 305 12.52 0.71 33.53
N PRO A 306 12.26 0.28 34.78
CA PRO A 306 10.92 0.21 35.33
C PRO A 306 10.27 1.60 35.42
N PRO A 307 8.95 1.70 35.22
CA PRO A 307 8.25 2.98 35.31
C PRO A 307 8.05 3.35 36.79
N GLY A 308 8.79 4.35 37.24
CA GLY A 308 8.48 5.12 38.44
C GLY A 308 9.02 4.54 39.76
N GLY A 309 10.13 5.11 40.21
CA GLY A 309 10.70 4.84 41.53
C GLY A 309 11.90 5.74 41.83
N GLY A 310 11.69 7.06 41.78
CA GLY A 310 12.54 8.09 42.38
C GLY A 310 14.06 7.93 42.26
N GLU A 311 14.63 8.33 41.13
CA GLU A 311 15.93 9.03 41.01
C GLU A 311 16.10 9.50 39.55
N LYS A 312 16.55 10.75 39.37
CA LYS A 312 16.74 11.52 38.11
C LYS A 312 16.53 10.73 36.79
N GLY A 313 15.33 10.89 36.21
CA GLY A 313 14.86 10.14 35.05
C GLY A 313 15.71 10.30 33.79
N THR A 314 16.16 9.17 33.26
CA THR A 314 16.61 8.96 31.88
C THR A 314 15.39 9.02 30.95
N GLY A 315 14.81 10.20 30.79
CA GLY A 315 13.52 10.35 30.10
C GLY A 315 13.69 10.15 28.59
N MET A 316 13.17 9.04 28.06
CA MET A 316 12.84 8.88 26.64
C MET A 316 11.33 9.15 26.44
N PRO A 317 10.87 10.42 26.57
CA PRO A 317 9.44 10.73 26.61
C PRO A 317 8.73 10.43 25.29
N ASN A 318 9.39 10.65 24.14
CA ASN A 318 8.79 10.41 22.83
C ASN A 318 8.62 8.90 22.61
N THR A 319 9.66 8.11 22.93
CA THR A 319 9.65 6.65 22.84
C THR A 319 8.59 6.06 23.75
N GLN A 320 8.48 6.52 25.00
CA GLN A 320 7.43 6.07 25.92
C GLN A 320 6.02 6.41 25.42
N GLN A 321 5.83 7.55 24.74
CA GLN A 321 4.55 7.90 24.14
C GLN A 321 4.22 6.99 22.96
N ALA A 322 5.19 6.69 22.10
CA ALA A 322 5.03 5.75 20.99
C ALA A 322 4.73 4.32 21.48
N LEU A 323 5.43 3.83 22.51
CA LEU A 323 5.17 2.52 23.11
C LEU A 323 3.82 2.44 23.81
N ARG A 324 3.37 3.49 24.50
CA ARG A 324 1.99 3.55 25.03
C ARG A 324 0.97 3.43 23.91
N ARG A 325 1.18 4.08 22.77
CA ARG A 325 0.31 3.92 21.61
C ARG A 325 0.34 2.49 21.05
N VAL A 326 1.50 1.84 21.02
CA VAL A 326 1.59 0.43 20.62
C VAL A 326 0.71 -0.43 21.53
N ARG A 327 0.86 -0.28 22.84
CA ARG A 327 0.11 -1.06 23.85
C ARG A 327 -1.39 -0.75 23.87
N ASP A 328 -1.76 0.53 23.86
CA ASP A 328 -3.13 0.96 24.17
C ASP A 328 -4.02 1.10 22.92
N ASP A 329 -3.42 1.15 21.71
CA ASP A 329 -4.15 1.40 20.45
C ASP A 329 -3.83 0.39 19.35
N ILE A 330 -2.55 0.18 19.00
CA ILE A 330 -2.17 -0.68 17.85
C ILE A 330 -2.43 -2.15 18.15
N LEU A 331 -1.83 -2.68 19.23
CA LEU A 331 -1.90 -4.09 19.57
C LEU A 331 -3.35 -4.56 19.82
N PRO A 332 -4.19 -3.85 20.60
CA PRO A 332 -5.59 -4.25 20.81
C PRO A 332 -6.41 -4.31 19.52
N ARG A 333 -6.16 -3.40 18.55
CA ARG A 333 -6.84 -3.42 17.25
C ARG A 333 -6.44 -4.64 16.43
N VAL A 334 -5.15 -4.95 16.36
CA VAL A 334 -4.65 -6.15 15.66
C VAL A 334 -5.26 -7.39 16.29
N MET A 335 -5.20 -7.51 17.61
CA MET A 335 -5.74 -8.66 18.35
C MET A 335 -7.25 -8.85 18.22
N ALA A 336 -8.01 -7.78 17.95
CA ALA A 336 -9.45 -7.87 17.70
C ALA A 336 -9.80 -8.37 16.29
N CYS A 337 -8.88 -8.29 15.31
CA CYS A 337 -9.13 -8.60 13.90
C CYS A 337 -9.67 -10.02 13.69
N GLY A 338 -8.94 -11.04 14.16
CA GLY A 338 -9.33 -12.44 13.94
C GLY A 338 -10.72 -12.79 14.49
N ARG A 339 -11.04 -12.35 15.71
CA ARG A 339 -12.38 -12.56 16.28
C ARG A 339 -13.46 -11.83 15.50
N ASN A 340 -13.22 -10.58 15.10
CA ASN A 340 -14.19 -9.77 14.37
C ASN A 340 -14.45 -10.30 12.96
N GLU A 341 -13.43 -10.73 12.24
CA GLU A 341 -13.53 -11.34 10.91
C GLU A 341 -14.51 -12.51 10.93
N MET A 342 -14.33 -13.46 11.86
CA MET A 342 -15.21 -14.62 11.97
C MET A 342 -16.60 -14.25 12.49
N ALA A 343 -16.68 -13.42 13.53
CA ALA A 343 -17.94 -13.04 14.15
C ALA A 343 -18.86 -12.30 13.15
N HIS A 344 -18.31 -11.38 12.37
CA HIS A 344 -19.08 -10.61 11.40
C HIS A 344 -19.39 -11.37 10.12
N LEU A 345 -18.54 -12.33 9.71
CA LEU A 345 -18.90 -13.29 8.66
C LEU A 345 -20.15 -14.09 9.06
N LEU A 346 -20.15 -14.66 10.28
CA LEU A 346 -21.29 -15.41 10.81
C LEU A 346 -22.53 -14.52 10.99
N ALA A 347 -22.35 -13.27 11.43
CA ALA A 347 -23.45 -12.31 11.53
C ALA A 347 -24.06 -12.00 10.17
N GLY A 348 -23.22 -11.76 9.15
CA GLY A 348 -23.65 -11.53 7.78
C GLY A 348 -24.40 -12.73 7.19
N LEU A 349 -23.90 -13.95 7.40
CA LEU A 349 -24.58 -15.19 7.00
C LEU A 349 -25.94 -15.36 7.68
N ALA A 350 -26.08 -14.88 8.92
CA ALA A 350 -27.35 -14.84 9.65
C ALA A 350 -28.26 -13.67 9.26
N GLY A 351 -27.95 -12.92 8.19
CA GLY A 351 -28.73 -11.78 7.73
C GLY A 351 -28.69 -10.57 8.66
N ARG A 352 -27.67 -10.47 9.53
CA ARG A 352 -27.49 -9.35 10.46
C ARG A 352 -26.61 -8.26 9.86
N PHE A 353 -26.69 -7.08 10.46
CA PHE A 353 -25.90 -5.93 10.08
C PHE A 353 -24.40 -6.19 10.33
N VAL A 354 -23.58 -5.95 9.30
CA VAL A 354 -22.12 -5.94 9.39
C VAL A 354 -21.65 -4.50 9.55
N PRO A 355 -20.92 -4.14 10.63
CA PRO A 355 -20.48 -2.77 10.86
C PRO A 355 -19.60 -2.24 9.71
N PRO A 356 -19.81 -0.98 9.27
CA PRO A 356 -18.93 -0.35 8.28
C PRO A 356 -17.62 0.13 8.90
N GLY A 357 -16.59 0.30 8.07
CA GLY A 357 -15.29 0.84 8.46
C GLY A 357 -14.53 1.45 7.28
N PRO A 358 -13.50 2.28 7.50
CA PRO A 358 -12.66 2.75 6.40
C PRO A 358 -11.75 1.62 5.89
N ALA A 359 -11.37 1.69 4.62
CA ALA A 359 -10.35 0.84 4.00
C ALA A 359 -9.08 1.61 3.64
N GLY A 360 -7.99 0.86 3.40
CA GLY A 360 -6.66 1.39 3.10
C GLY A 360 -5.55 0.51 3.66
N ALA A 361 -4.31 0.84 3.31
CA ALA A 361 -3.11 0.13 3.76
C ALA A 361 -2.78 0.47 5.23
N PRO A 362 -2.87 -0.46 6.19
CA PRO A 362 -2.55 -0.21 7.59
C PRO A 362 -1.10 0.29 7.78
N THR A 363 -0.17 -0.24 6.98
CA THR A 363 1.26 0.09 6.95
C THR A 363 1.53 1.53 6.49
N ARG A 364 0.58 2.20 5.83
CA ARG A 364 0.65 3.62 5.44
C ARG A 364 0.16 4.57 6.54
N GLY A 365 0.24 4.16 7.80
CA GLY A 365 -0.20 4.96 8.95
C GLY A 365 -1.72 5.05 9.11
N ARG A 366 -2.49 4.26 8.37
CA ARG A 366 -3.97 4.24 8.40
C ARG A 366 -4.51 3.26 9.44
N LEU A 367 -4.17 3.46 10.72
CA LEU A 367 -4.65 2.58 11.80
C LEU A 367 -6.18 2.57 11.97
N ASP A 368 -6.88 3.56 11.43
CA ASP A 368 -8.35 3.64 11.42
C ASP A 368 -9.01 2.47 10.66
N VAL A 369 -8.25 1.82 9.76
CA VAL A 369 -8.68 0.62 9.01
C VAL A 369 -8.66 -0.65 9.87
N LEU A 370 -8.15 -0.58 11.11
CA LEU A 370 -8.21 -1.66 12.09
C LEU A 370 -9.20 -1.31 13.24
N PRO A 371 -9.87 -2.31 13.83
CA PRO A 371 -9.80 -3.75 13.51
C PRO A 371 -10.56 -4.10 12.22
N THR A 372 -10.24 -5.26 11.65
CA THR A 372 -10.94 -5.82 10.48
C THR A 372 -12.22 -6.58 10.88
N GLY A 373 -12.86 -7.25 9.93
CA GLY A 373 -14.19 -7.84 10.00
C GLY A 373 -15.31 -6.87 9.63
N ARG A 374 -15.04 -5.78 8.93
CA ARG A 374 -16.01 -4.70 8.64
C ARG A 374 -16.42 -4.66 7.18
N ASN A 375 -17.59 -4.10 6.93
CA ASN A 375 -18.08 -3.83 5.58
C ASN A 375 -17.54 -2.49 5.10
N PHE A 376 -16.29 -2.49 4.63
CA PHE A 376 -15.59 -1.23 4.45
C PHE A 376 -16.23 -0.28 3.43
N PHE A 377 -15.90 1.00 3.55
CA PHE A 377 -16.13 2.05 2.57
C PHE A 377 -14.80 2.67 2.15
N SER A 378 -14.77 3.27 0.96
CA SER A 378 -13.63 4.00 0.41
C SER A 378 -13.58 5.43 0.97
N LEU A 379 -13.26 6.43 0.15
CA LEU A 379 -13.29 7.84 0.49
C LEU A 379 -14.29 8.63 -0.38
N ASP A 380 -14.51 9.91 -0.07
CA ASP A 380 -15.24 10.83 -0.96
C ASP A 380 -14.33 11.18 -2.15
N PRO A 381 -14.63 10.72 -3.38
CA PRO A 381 -13.76 10.99 -4.53
C PRO A 381 -13.65 12.49 -4.84
N ARG A 382 -14.61 13.32 -4.42
CA ARG A 382 -14.55 14.78 -4.66
C ARG A 382 -13.54 15.50 -3.78
N ALA A 383 -13.02 14.84 -2.76
CA ALA A 383 -11.96 15.36 -1.90
C ALA A 383 -10.55 15.02 -2.43
N LEU A 384 -10.45 14.35 -3.59
CA LEU A 384 -9.17 13.99 -4.19
C LEU A 384 -8.72 14.96 -5.29
N PRO A 385 -7.42 15.27 -5.40
CA PRO A 385 -6.37 14.89 -4.45
C PRO A 385 -6.48 15.65 -3.13
N THR A 386 -6.08 15.05 -2.02
CA THR A 386 -6.01 15.73 -0.72
C THR A 386 -4.84 16.72 -0.66
N PRO A 387 -4.82 17.71 0.25
CA PRO A 387 -3.67 18.60 0.42
C PRO A 387 -2.36 17.87 0.77
N ALA A 388 -2.45 16.73 1.48
CA ALA A 388 -1.30 15.89 1.77
C ALA A 388 -0.80 15.18 0.50
N ALA A 389 -1.70 14.58 -0.26
CA ALA A 389 -1.39 13.93 -1.54
C ALA A 389 -0.81 14.93 -2.56
N TRP A 390 -1.27 16.18 -2.56
CA TRP A 390 -0.66 17.24 -3.38
C TRP A 390 0.81 17.47 -3.05
N ARG A 391 1.18 17.53 -1.76
CA ARG A 391 2.58 17.70 -1.35
C ARG A 391 3.43 16.49 -1.76
N LEU A 392 2.92 15.28 -1.55
CA LEU A 392 3.61 14.05 -1.92
C LEU A 392 3.74 13.89 -3.43
N GLY A 393 2.67 14.09 -4.19
CA GLY A 393 2.65 14.06 -5.64
C GLY A 393 3.58 15.10 -6.27
N ARG A 394 3.66 16.32 -5.69
CA ARG A 394 4.64 17.32 -6.12
C ARG A 394 6.08 16.88 -5.82
N LYS A 395 6.38 16.40 -4.59
CA LYS A 395 7.71 15.89 -4.24
C LYS A 395 8.12 14.75 -5.17
N SER A 396 7.20 13.82 -5.46
CA SER A 396 7.41 12.71 -6.40
C SER A 396 7.70 13.19 -7.81
N ALA A 397 6.90 14.14 -8.34
CA ALA A 397 7.14 14.74 -9.66
C ALA A 397 8.51 15.43 -9.72
N ASP A 398 8.85 16.26 -8.74
CA ASP A 398 10.11 17.01 -8.71
C ASP A 398 11.32 16.06 -8.61
N THR A 399 11.25 15.00 -7.80
CA THR A 399 12.30 13.97 -7.70
C THR A 399 12.48 13.21 -9.03
N MET A 400 11.39 12.79 -9.66
CA MET A 400 11.43 12.09 -10.95
C MET A 400 12.04 12.96 -12.05
N LEU A 401 11.64 14.23 -12.14
CA LEU A 401 12.18 15.17 -13.12
C LEU A 401 13.65 15.48 -12.86
N LYS A 402 14.04 15.66 -11.60
CA LYS A 402 15.44 15.86 -11.22
C LYS A 402 16.30 14.66 -11.62
N ARG A 403 15.81 13.43 -11.39
CA ARG A 403 16.51 12.20 -11.77
C ARG A 403 16.72 12.14 -13.29
N HIS A 404 15.66 12.36 -14.07
CA HIS A 404 15.76 12.37 -15.53
C HIS A 404 16.74 13.44 -16.03
N PHE A 405 16.70 14.65 -15.45
CA PHE A 405 17.62 15.73 -15.79
C PHE A 405 19.09 15.39 -15.45
N GLN A 406 19.34 14.71 -14.33
CA GLN A 406 20.68 14.27 -13.94
C GLN A 406 21.23 13.21 -14.90
N GLU A 407 20.38 12.31 -15.41
CA GLU A 407 20.79 11.23 -16.31
C GLU A 407 20.94 11.69 -17.77
N HIS A 408 20.06 12.58 -18.24
CA HIS A 408 19.96 12.93 -19.66
C HIS A 408 20.35 14.38 -19.97
N GLY A 409 20.57 15.23 -18.95
CA GLY A 409 20.87 16.65 -19.10
C GLY A 409 19.69 17.51 -19.56
N VAL A 410 18.50 16.93 -19.73
CA VAL A 410 17.28 17.60 -20.19
C VAL A 410 16.07 17.14 -19.38
N TYR A 411 15.08 18.02 -19.22
CA TYR A 411 13.78 17.64 -18.67
C TYR A 411 12.99 16.84 -19.73
N PRO A 412 12.20 15.82 -19.32
CA PRO A 412 11.33 15.12 -20.24
C PRO A 412 10.23 16.08 -20.73
N ALA A 413 9.95 16.07 -22.03
CA ALA A 413 8.89 16.86 -22.64
C ALA A 413 7.53 16.14 -22.56
N ALA A 414 7.51 14.79 -22.50
CA ALA A 414 6.32 14.00 -22.26
C ALA A 414 6.52 12.80 -21.34
N ILE A 415 5.50 12.54 -20.52
CA ILE A 415 5.44 11.37 -19.63
C ILE A 415 4.09 10.65 -19.79
N GLY A 416 4.15 9.33 -19.91
CA GLY A 416 2.98 8.46 -19.77
C GLY A 416 2.82 8.05 -18.31
N LEU A 417 1.66 8.33 -17.70
CA LEU A 417 1.40 7.97 -16.31
C LEU A 417 0.21 7.01 -16.23
N SER A 418 0.43 5.84 -15.63
CA SER A 418 -0.64 4.88 -15.32
C SER A 418 -1.32 5.27 -14.01
N CYS A 419 -2.64 5.50 -14.04
CA CYS A 419 -3.43 5.91 -12.88
C CYS A 419 -4.45 4.84 -12.48
N TRP A 420 -4.27 4.29 -11.28
CA TRP A 420 -5.12 3.23 -10.76
C TRP A 420 -6.08 3.76 -9.71
N GLY A 421 -7.34 3.34 -9.79
CA GLY A 421 -8.36 3.83 -8.86
C GLY A 421 -8.08 3.39 -7.41
N THR A 422 -7.60 2.16 -7.21
CA THR A 422 -7.28 1.63 -5.88
C THR A 422 -6.12 2.38 -5.21
N ALA A 423 -5.06 2.70 -5.97
CA ALA A 423 -3.93 3.51 -5.50
C ALA A 423 -4.37 4.92 -5.08
N ASN A 424 -5.23 5.58 -5.88
CA ASN A 424 -5.76 6.90 -5.53
C ASN A 424 -6.67 6.86 -4.29
N MET A 425 -7.39 5.76 -4.06
CA MET A 425 -8.17 5.55 -2.83
C MET A 425 -7.29 5.35 -1.59
N ARG A 426 -6.16 4.65 -1.72
CA ARG A 426 -5.22 4.42 -0.60
C ARG A 426 -4.46 5.68 -0.22
N THR A 427 -4.02 6.45 -1.20
CA THR A 427 -3.11 7.60 -1.02
C THR A 427 -3.84 8.93 -0.81
N GLY A 428 -5.13 8.99 -1.14
CA GLY A 428 -5.81 10.27 -1.22
C GLY A 428 -5.45 11.07 -2.48
N GLY A 429 -5.01 10.38 -3.54
CA GLY A 429 -4.85 10.94 -4.88
C GLY A 429 -3.41 11.30 -5.27
N ASP A 430 -2.41 10.51 -4.88
CA ASP A 430 -1.00 10.81 -5.21
C ASP A 430 -0.76 10.85 -6.73
N ASP A 431 -1.30 9.89 -7.51
CA ASP A 431 -1.10 9.86 -8.97
C ASP A 431 -1.67 11.10 -9.66
N ILE A 432 -2.92 11.46 -9.34
CA ILE A 432 -3.55 12.63 -9.95
C ILE A 432 -2.88 13.93 -9.50
N ALA A 433 -2.39 13.99 -8.25
CA ALA A 433 -1.59 15.10 -7.76
C ALA A 433 -0.25 15.21 -8.50
N GLN A 434 0.43 14.08 -8.74
CA GLN A 434 1.68 14.04 -9.51
C GLN A 434 1.45 14.52 -10.94
N ALA A 435 0.38 14.05 -11.59
CA ALA A 435 0.00 14.49 -12.93
C ALA A 435 -0.23 16.01 -13.02
N LEU A 436 -0.98 16.56 -12.06
CA LEU A 436 -1.23 18.01 -11.96
C LEU A 436 0.08 18.79 -11.70
N ALA A 437 0.96 18.27 -10.83
CA ALA A 437 2.24 18.88 -10.56
C ALA A 437 3.13 18.93 -11.80
N LEU A 438 3.21 17.85 -12.58
CA LEU A 438 4.00 17.76 -13.83
C LEU A 438 3.61 18.85 -14.84
N ILE A 439 2.30 19.08 -15.05
CA ILE A 439 1.79 20.12 -15.96
C ILE A 439 1.87 21.54 -15.37
N GLY A 440 2.22 21.67 -14.08
CA GLY A 440 2.35 22.95 -13.38
C GLY A 440 1.00 23.54 -12.95
N VAL A 441 0.11 22.69 -12.43
CA VAL A 441 -1.22 23.08 -11.95
C VAL A 441 -1.42 22.61 -10.52
N LYS A 442 -1.94 23.49 -9.67
CA LYS A 442 -2.23 23.21 -8.26
C LYS A 442 -3.75 23.10 -8.05
N PRO A 443 -4.26 22.03 -7.41
CA PRO A 443 -5.67 21.94 -7.06
C PRO A 443 -6.07 22.98 -6.01
N VAL A 444 -7.34 23.40 -6.04
CA VAL A 444 -7.93 24.33 -5.06
C VAL A 444 -9.00 23.60 -4.26
N TRP A 445 -8.96 23.76 -2.94
CA TRP A 445 -9.86 23.11 -2.01
C TRP A 445 -10.81 24.10 -1.35
N ASP A 446 -12.06 23.67 -1.16
CA ASP A 446 -12.98 24.35 -0.25
C ASP A 446 -12.57 24.10 1.21
N HIS A 447 -12.44 25.17 1.99
CA HIS A 447 -11.98 25.10 3.38
C HIS A 447 -12.95 24.34 4.29
N ALA A 448 -14.25 24.34 4.01
CA ALA A 448 -15.26 23.71 4.86
C ALA A 448 -15.44 22.21 4.58
N SER A 449 -15.51 21.84 3.30
CA SER A 449 -15.80 20.47 2.87
C SER A 449 -14.55 19.65 2.52
N GLY A 450 -13.40 20.30 2.34
CA GLY A 450 -12.18 19.64 1.85
C GLY A 450 -12.27 19.17 0.40
N ARG A 451 -13.35 19.50 -0.31
CA ARG A 451 -13.56 19.10 -1.71
C ARG A 451 -12.70 19.96 -2.63
N VAL A 452 -12.23 19.34 -3.70
CA VAL A 452 -11.57 20.06 -4.79
C VAL A 452 -12.63 20.82 -5.58
N THR A 453 -12.47 22.14 -5.67
CA THR A 453 -13.40 23.05 -6.34
C THR A 453 -12.87 23.56 -7.67
N GLY A 454 -11.57 23.44 -7.91
CA GLY A 454 -10.94 23.88 -9.15
C GLY A 454 -9.43 23.71 -9.10
N TYR A 455 -8.74 24.55 -9.86
CA TYR A 455 -7.29 24.53 -9.98
C TYR A 455 -6.74 25.94 -10.26
N GLU A 456 -5.47 26.11 -9.95
CA GLU A 456 -4.65 27.29 -10.17
C GLU A 456 -3.48 26.89 -11.08
N VAL A 457 -3.30 27.59 -12.20
CA VAL A 457 -2.15 27.36 -13.08
C VAL A 457 -0.96 28.14 -12.55
N LEU A 458 0.11 27.42 -12.17
CA LEU A 458 1.32 28.03 -11.65
C LEU A 458 2.07 28.74 -12.78
N THR A 459 2.67 29.89 -12.49
CA THR A 459 3.55 30.59 -13.43
C THR A 459 4.86 29.82 -13.64
N LEU A 460 5.53 30.02 -14.78
CA LEU A 460 6.85 29.40 -15.03
C LEU A 460 7.89 29.79 -13.96
N ALA A 461 7.80 31.01 -13.41
CA ALA A 461 8.67 31.48 -12.34
C ALA A 461 8.46 30.72 -11.02
N GLU A 462 7.21 30.39 -10.68
CA GLU A 462 6.89 29.56 -9.51
C GLU A 462 7.23 28.09 -9.73
N LEU A 463 7.11 27.62 -10.98
CA LEU A 463 7.38 26.23 -11.36
C LEU A 463 8.88 25.93 -11.39
N GLY A 464 9.70 26.90 -11.83
CA GLY A 464 11.17 26.79 -11.86
C GLY A 464 11.71 25.81 -12.91
N ARG A 465 10.87 25.33 -13.83
CA ARG A 465 11.19 24.37 -14.89
C ARG A 465 10.15 24.45 -16.02
N PRO A 466 10.41 23.82 -17.19
CA PRO A 466 9.39 23.59 -18.20
C PRO A 466 8.20 22.77 -17.68
N ARG A 467 7.04 22.96 -18.30
CA ARG A 467 5.87 22.09 -18.14
C ARG A 467 6.12 20.77 -18.85
N VAL A 468 5.54 19.69 -18.33
CA VAL A 468 5.70 18.34 -18.91
C VAL A 468 4.35 17.87 -19.43
N ASP A 469 4.29 17.44 -20.68
CA ASP A 469 3.06 16.93 -21.29
C ASP A 469 2.74 15.52 -20.76
N VAL A 470 1.61 15.37 -20.08
CA VAL A 470 1.25 14.13 -19.40
C VAL A 470 0.12 13.43 -20.14
N THR A 471 0.36 12.18 -20.53
CA THR A 471 -0.69 11.28 -21.04
C THR A 471 -1.08 10.30 -19.94
N LEU A 472 -2.32 10.40 -19.46
CA LEU A 472 -2.87 9.48 -18.45
C LEU A 472 -3.42 8.22 -19.10
N ARG A 473 -2.93 7.07 -18.62
CA ARG A 473 -3.57 5.78 -18.81
C ARG A 473 -4.40 5.46 -17.58
N ILE A 474 -5.71 5.67 -17.65
CA ILE A 474 -6.61 5.38 -16.53
C ILE A 474 -7.13 3.93 -16.57
N SER A 475 -7.17 3.28 -15.41
CA SER A 475 -7.85 1.99 -15.27
C SER A 475 -9.37 2.13 -15.48
N GLY A 476 -10.04 1.04 -15.85
CA GLY A 476 -11.52 1.03 -15.99
C GLY A 476 -12.22 1.36 -14.67
N PHE A 477 -11.64 0.95 -13.54
CA PHE A 477 -12.15 1.35 -12.22
C PHE A 477 -11.94 2.84 -11.93
N PHE A 478 -10.78 3.41 -12.31
CA PHE A 478 -10.55 4.84 -12.15
C PHE A 478 -11.60 5.67 -12.88
N ARG A 479 -11.94 5.30 -14.12
CA ARG A 479 -13.06 5.88 -14.89
C ARG A 479 -14.37 5.89 -14.10
N ASP A 480 -14.71 4.75 -13.48
CA ASP A 480 -15.99 4.56 -12.81
C ASP A 480 -16.06 5.28 -11.46
N ALA A 481 -14.93 5.41 -10.75
CA ALA A 481 -14.86 5.97 -9.41
C ALA A 481 -14.51 7.46 -9.36
N PHE A 482 -13.79 7.98 -10.37
CA PHE A 482 -13.17 9.31 -10.34
C PHE A 482 -13.49 10.18 -11.58
N PRO A 483 -14.76 10.30 -12.02
CA PRO A 483 -15.10 11.14 -13.17
C PRO A 483 -14.73 12.62 -12.94
N ALA A 484 -14.84 13.12 -11.70
CA ALA A 484 -14.46 14.48 -11.36
C ALA A 484 -12.96 14.76 -11.53
N GLN A 485 -12.10 13.77 -11.29
CA GLN A 485 -10.64 13.89 -11.46
C GLN A 485 -10.26 13.88 -12.94
N ILE A 486 -10.96 13.09 -13.76
CA ILE A 486 -10.80 13.10 -15.22
C ILE A 486 -11.15 14.48 -15.77
N GLU A 487 -12.30 15.02 -15.36
CA GLU A 487 -12.75 16.36 -15.75
C GLU A 487 -11.77 17.44 -15.26
N LEU A 488 -11.29 17.35 -14.02
CA LEU A 488 -10.31 18.28 -13.44
C LEU A 488 -9.02 18.31 -14.27
N PHE A 489 -8.46 17.15 -14.57
CA PHE A 489 -7.20 17.05 -15.31
C PHE A 489 -7.35 17.50 -16.76
N ASP A 490 -8.42 17.09 -17.45
CA ASP A 490 -8.70 17.51 -18.83
C ASP A 490 -8.86 19.04 -18.94
N LYS A 491 -9.59 19.67 -18.00
CA LYS A 491 -9.70 21.13 -17.94
C LYS A 491 -8.35 21.80 -17.67
N ALA A 492 -7.59 21.26 -16.72
CA ALA A 492 -6.28 21.79 -16.35
C ALA A 492 -5.28 21.74 -17.52
N ILE A 493 -5.15 20.59 -18.19
CA ILE A 493 -4.17 20.43 -19.28
C ILE A 493 -4.55 21.25 -20.52
N ARG A 494 -5.85 21.40 -20.82
CA ARG A 494 -6.33 22.29 -21.90
C ARG A 494 -6.08 23.77 -21.56
N ALA A 495 -6.27 24.17 -20.31
CA ALA A 495 -5.97 25.54 -19.89
C ALA A 495 -4.47 25.85 -20.01
N VAL A 496 -3.61 24.90 -19.63
CA VAL A 496 -2.16 24.99 -19.84
C VAL A 496 -1.79 25.02 -21.32
N GLY A 497 -2.45 24.21 -22.15
CA GLY A 497 -2.24 24.16 -23.59
C GLY A 497 -2.67 25.42 -24.35
N ALA A 498 -3.54 26.24 -23.74
CA ALA A 498 -3.99 27.52 -24.29
C ALA A 498 -3.07 28.70 -23.92
N LEU A 499 -2.03 28.49 -23.10
CA LEU A 499 -1.11 29.56 -22.70
C LEU A 499 -0.17 29.97 -23.85
N GLU A 500 0.10 31.26 -23.90
CA GLU A 500 1.13 31.84 -24.77
C GLU A 500 2.46 31.90 -24.01
N GLU A 501 3.13 30.75 -23.94
CA GLU A 501 4.45 30.55 -23.33
C GLU A 501 5.47 30.09 -24.40
N PRO A 502 6.78 30.33 -24.19
CA PRO A 502 7.81 29.86 -25.12
C PRO A 502 7.75 28.36 -25.34
N ALA A 503 8.02 27.92 -26.57
CA ALA A 503 7.88 26.51 -26.96
C ALA A 503 8.75 25.55 -26.14
N ALA A 504 9.92 26.01 -25.67
CA ALA A 504 10.82 25.24 -24.82
C ALA A 504 10.29 25.04 -23.39
N ASP A 505 9.47 25.98 -22.91
CA ASP A 505 8.93 25.97 -21.54
C ASP A 505 7.53 25.33 -21.47
N ASN A 506 6.79 25.33 -22.57
CA ASN A 506 5.47 24.72 -22.67
C ASN A 506 5.33 23.81 -23.91
N PRO A 507 5.83 22.55 -23.83
CA PRO A 507 5.65 21.56 -24.88
C PRO A 507 4.19 21.17 -25.10
N ILE A 508 3.32 21.30 -24.08
CA ILE A 508 1.89 20.98 -24.16
C ILE A 508 1.21 21.89 -25.19
N ALA A 509 1.35 23.21 -25.03
CA ALA A 509 0.76 24.21 -25.91
C ALA A 509 1.30 24.09 -27.34
N THR A 510 2.61 23.89 -27.48
CA THR A 510 3.25 23.66 -28.78
C THR A 510 2.66 22.45 -29.52
N ARG A 511 2.49 21.31 -28.83
CA ARG A 511 1.95 20.08 -29.42
C ARG A 511 0.47 20.23 -29.76
N MET A 512 -0.34 20.76 -28.85
CA MET A 512 -1.77 20.97 -29.10
C MET A 512 -2.00 21.89 -30.31
N ARG A 513 -1.27 23.00 -30.42
CA ARG A 513 -1.37 23.92 -31.57
C ARG A 513 -0.95 23.27 -32.88
N ARG A 514 0.20 22.59 -32.89
CA ARG A 514 0.71 21.88 -34.08
C ARG A 514 -0.30 20.84 -34.58
N GLU A 515 -0.83 20.03 -33.67
CA GLU A 515 -1.73 18.93 -34.03
C GLU A 515 -3.11 19.42 -34.45
N ALA A 516 -3.62 20.47 -33.82
CA ALA A 516 -4.84 21.12 -34.27
C ALA A 516 -4.65 21.70 -35.69
N ALA A 517 -3.50 22.28 -36.00
CA ALA A 517 -3.19 22.77 -37.36
C ALA A 517 -3.12 21.61 -38.38
N GLU A 518 -2.42 20.52 -38.07
CA GLU A 518 -2.37 19.32 -38.93
C GLU A 518 -3.76 18.73 -39.21
N LEU A 519 -4.62 18.64 -38.19
CA LEU A 519 -5.99 18.14 -38.34
C LEU A 519 -6.85 19.08 -39.19
N ARG A 520 -6.67 20.39 -39.06
CA ARG A 520 -7.34 21.40 -39.90
C ARG A 520 -6.90 21.30 -41.36
N ASP A 521 -5.60 21.11 -41.58
CA ASP A 521 -5.04 20.94 -42.93
C ASP A 521 -5.57 19.65 -43.59
N ASN A 522 -5.91 18.64 -42.79
CA ASN A 522 -6.59 17.42 -43.21
C ASN A 522 -8.12 17.56 -43.33
N GLY A 523 -8.67 18.77 -43.20
CA GLY A 523 -10.08 19.07 -43.46
C GLY A 523 -11.02 18.98 -42.26
N LEU A 524 -10.52 18.83 -41.03
CA LEU A 524 -11.36 18.89 -39.84
C LEU A 524 -11.72 20.35 -39.49
N ALA A 525 -12.93 20.54 -38.94
CA ALA A 525 -13.35 21.81 -38.40
C ALA A 525 -12.44 22.25 -37.24
N GLU A 526 -12.26 23.56 -37.05
CA GLU A 526 -11.35 24.12 -36.04
C GLU A 526 -11.67 23.61 -34.62
N GLU A 527 -12.95 23.55 -34.25
CA GLU A 527 -13.39 23.05 -32.95
C GLU A 527 -13.05 21.55 -32.76
N ASP A 528 -13.31 20.72 -33.76
CA ASP A 528 -13.00 19.28 -33.70
C ASP A 528 -11.49 19.01 -33.70
N ALA A 529 -10.73 19.76 -34.48
CA ALA A 529 -9.28 19.67 -34.51
C ALA A 529 -8.66 20.02 -33.14
N ALA A 530 -9.11 21.12 -32.52
CA ALA A 530 -8.67 21.51 -31.19
C ALA A 530 -9.12 20.50 -30.11
N ARG A 531 -10.34 19.96 -30.23
CA ARG A 531 -10.89 18.94 -29.33
C ARG A 531 -10.04 17.68 -29.32
N LEU A 532 -9.76 17.11 -30.50
CA LEU A 532 -8.95 15.89 -30.68
C LEU A 532 -7.48 16.09 -30.29
N ALA A 533 -6.87 17.22 -30.66
CA ALA A 533 -5.48 17.55 -30.30
C ALA A 533 -5.29 17.67 -28.77
N GLY A 534 -6.35 18.04 -28.06
CA GLY A 534 -6.37 18.19 -26.61
C GLY A 534 -6.40 16.89 -25.81
N PHE A 535 -6.64 15.73 -26.44
CA PHE A 535 -6.79 14.47 -25.70
C PHE A 535 -5.51 14.01 -25.01
N ARG A 536 -5.61 13.78 -23.69
CA ARG A 536 -4.53 13.33 -22.81
C ARG A 536 -4.95 12.27 -21.79
N VAL A 537 -6.23 11.93 -21.69
CA VAL A 537 -6.72 10.87 -20.78
C VAL A 537 -7.29 9.74 -21.60
N PHE A 538 -6.71 8.55 -21.45
CA PHE A 538 -7.07 7.36 -22.22
C PHE A 538 -7.36 6.18 -21.28
N GLY A 539 -8.47 5.48 -21.50
CA GLY A 539 -8.96 4.40 -20.64
C GLY A 539 -9.39 3.15 -21.43
N ALA A 540 -9.90 2.15 -20.71
CA ALA A 540 -10.57 1.02 -21.36
C ALA A 540 -11.86 1.48 -22.05
N LYS A 541 -12.38 0.72 -23.03
CA LYS A 541 -13.71 0.96 -23.60
C LYS A 541 -14.78 1.10 -22.49
N PRO A 542 -15.79 1.99 -22.62
CA PRO A 542 -16.89 2.07 -21.66
C PRO A 542 -17.52 0.70 -21.37
N GLY A 543 -17.62 0.36 -20.09
CA GLY A 543 -18.14 -0.93 -19.62
C GLY A 543 -17.19 -2.13 -19.73
N ALA A 544 -15.96 -1.93 -20.24
CA ALA A 544 -14.87 -2.89 -20.19
C ALA A 544 -13.80 -2.49 -19.17
N TYR A 545 -12.99 -3.46 -18.75
CA TYR A 545 -11.96 -3.37 -17.70
C TYR A 545 -10.72 -4.16 -18.11
N GLY A 546 -9.55 -3.78 -17.59
CA GLY A 546 -8.26 -4.39 -17.92
C GLY A 546 -7.52 -3.71 -19.08
N ALA A 547 -6.30 -4.18 -19.33
CA ALA A 547 -5.40 -3.68 -20.38
C ALA A 547 -5.41 -4.52 -21.66
N GLY A 548 -6.10 -5.67 -21.66
CA GLY A 548 -6.13 -6.58 -22.81
C GLY A 548 -4.90 -7.47 -22.99
N LEU A 549 -3.97 -7.46 -22.02
CA LEU A 549 -2.72 -8.22 -22.08
C LEU A 549 -2.82 -9.54 -21.32
N GLN A 550 -3.61 -9.61 -20.25
CA GLN A 550 -3.62 -10.76 -19.34
C GLN A 550 -3.87 -12.09 -20.04
N ALA A 551 -4.98 -12.19 -20.77
CA ALA A 551 -5.31 -13.40 -21.52
C ALA A 551 -4.26 -13.74 -22.59
N LEU A 552 -3.59 -12.74 -23.19
CA LEU A 552 -2.53 -13.00 -24.16
C LEU A 552 -1.31 -13.62 -23.49
N ILE A 553 -0.92 -13.12 -22.31
CA ILE A 553 0.23 -13.60 -21.55
C ILE A 553 -0.05 -14.99 -20.97
N ASP A 554 -1.17 -15.14 -20.25
CA ASP A 554 -1.54 -16.39 -19.57
C ASP A 554 -1.69 -17.57 -20.54
N GLU A 555 -2.31 -17.33 -21.69
CA GLU A 555 -2.52 -18.36 -22.71
C GLU A 555 -1.40 -18.39 -23.76
N SER A 556 -0.36 -17.55 -23.61
CA SER A 556 0.76 -17.43 -24.55
C SER A 556 0.30 -17.21 -26.01
N LEU A 557 -0.74 -16.40 -26.19
CA LEU A 557 -1.40 -16.12 -27.48
C LEU A 557 -0.76 -14.94 -28.24
N TRP A 558 0.55 -14.77 -28.14
CA TRP A 558 1.31 -13.73 -28.82
C TRP A 558 2.59 -14.32 -29.42
N ARG A 559 3.13 -13.68 -30.45
CA ARG A 559 4.37 -14.12 -31.11
C ARG A 559 5.44 -13.05 -31.12
N THR A 560 5.02 -11.79 -31.15
CA THR A 560 5.88 -10.63 -31.25
C THR A 560 5.42 -9.56 -30.27
N GLU A 561 6.33 -8.65 -29.91
CA GLU A 561 5.99 -7.47 -29.09
C GLU A 561 4.91 -6.59 -29.76
N ALA A 562 4.85 -6.60 -31.09
CA ALA A 562 3.82 -5.88 -31.83
C ALA A 562 2.41 -6.41 -31.53
N ASP A 563 2.24 -7.72 -31.29
CA ASP A 563 0.93 -8.30 -30.94
C ASP A 563 0.43 -7.74 -29.59
N LEU A 564 1.34 -7.60 -28.62
CA LEU A 564 1.06 -7.03 -27.31
C LEU A 564 0.74 -5.53 -27.43
N ALA A 565 1.53 -4.78 -28.20
CA ALA A 565 1.30 -3.36 -28.44
C ALA A 565 -0.06 -3.10 -29.11
N GLU A 566 -0.41 -3.88 -30.14
CA GLU A 566 -1.70 -3.78 -30.82
C GLU A 566 -2.87 -4.11 -29.86
N SER A 567 -2.74 -5.11 -29.00
CA SER A 567 -3.77 -5.39 -28.00
C SER A 567 -3.93 -4.23 -27.02
N TYR A 568 -2.82 -3.73 -26.47
CA TYR A 568 -2.83 -2.60 -25.54
C TYR A 568 -3.50 -1.36 -26.15
N ILE A 569 -3.20 -1.04 -27.41
CA ILE A 569 -3.82 0.07 -28.14
C ILE A 569 -5.31 -0.19 -28.35
N ASN A 570 -5.70 -1.37 -28.81
CA ASN A 570 -7.10 -1.72 -29.05
C ASN A 570 -7.96 -1.62 -27.79
N TRP A 571 -7.41 -2.02 -26.65
CA TRP A 571 -8.10 -1.93 -25.36
C TRP A 571 -8.03 -0.54 -24.76
N GLY A 572 -6.99 0.25 -25.07
CA GLY A 572 -6.68 1.50 -24.40
C GLY A 572 -6.97 2.79 -25.13
N ALA A 573 -7.24 2.74 -26.43
CA ALA A 573 -7.43 3.92 -27.29
C ALA A 573 -8.80 4.60 -27.15
N TYR A 574 -9.32 4.73 -25.93
CA TYR A 574 -10.59 5.42 -25.66
C TYR A 574 -10.34 6.68 -24.86
N ALA A 575 -10.60 7.84 -25.46
CA ALA A 575 -10.41 9.15 -24.85
C ALA A 575 -11.52 9.47 -23.86
N TYR A 576 -11.11 10.04 -22.73
CA TYR A 576 -11.97 10.55 -21.67
C TYR A 576 -11.63 12.01 -21.40
N GLY A 577 -12.61 12.79 -20.95
CA GLY A 577 -12.42 14.21 -20.69
C GLY A 577 -13.60 14.82 -19.94
N ALA A 578 -13.68 16.14 -19.94
CA ALA A 578 -14.83 16.85 -19.36
C ALA A 578 -16.13 16.55 -20.11
N THR A 579 -16.04 16.34 -21.43
CA THR A 579 -17.18 16.04 -22.31
C THR A 579 -17.16 14.60 -22.82
N GLU A 580 -15.98 14.03 -23.04
CA GLU A 580 -15.77 12.74 -23.65
C GLU A 580 -15.91 11.59 -22.64
N GLN A 581 -16.69 10.58 -23.03
CA GLN A 581 -17.04 9.42 -22.19
C GLN A 581 -16.59 8.11 -22.86
N GLY A 582 -15.35 8.08 -23.39
CA GLY A 582 -14.77 6.91 -24.05
C GLY A 582 -14.98 6.88 -25.56
N GLU A 583 -14.65 7.98 -26.25
CA GLU A 583 -14.60 8.05 -27.72
C GLU A 583 -13.35 7.32 -28.22
N ARG A 584 -13.45 6.49 -29.28
CA ARG A 584 -12.28 5.80 -29.84
C ARG A 584 -11.37 6.83 -30.52
N ALA A 585 -10.14 6.97 -30.03
CA ALA A 585 -9.14 7.95 -30.48
C ALA A 585 -7.77 7.27 -30.71
N GLU A 586 -7.75 6.26 -31.57
CA GLU A 586 -6.58 5.40 -31.79
C GLU A 586 -5.36 6.13 -32.34
N GLU A 587 -5.54 6.94 -33.38
CA GLU A 587 -4.42 7.69 -33.96
C GLU A 587 -3.80 8.65 -32.94
N GLY A 588 -4.65 9.37 -32.19
CA GLY A 588 -4.21 10.26 -31.12
C GLY A 588 -3.46 9.50 -30.03
N PHE A 589 -3.95 8.33 -29.62
CA PHE A 589 -3.29 7.51 -28.60
C PHE A 589 -1.93 6.99 -29.07
N ARG A 590 -1.85 6.43 -30.29
CA ARG A 590 -0.57 6.00 -30.90
C ARG A 590 0.44 7.13 -30.95
N ARG A 591 -0.01 8.32 -31.36
CA ARG A 591 0.83 9.52 -31.43
C ARG A 591 1.36 9.93 -30.06
N ARG A 592 0.55 9.86 -29.00
CA ARG A 592 1.01 10.12 -27.62
C ARG A 592 2.05 9.12 -27.17
N LEU A 593 1.77 7.81 -27.33
CA LEU A 593 2.68 6.75 -26.92
C LEU A 593 4.04 6.86 -27.64
N GLY A 594 4.06 7.19 -28.93
CA GLY A 594 5.28 7.38 -29.71
C GLY A 594 6.08 8.65 -29.38
N GLN A 595 5.59 9.51 -28.48
CA GLN A 595 6.20 10.79 -28.11
C GLN A 595 6.60 10.85 -26.62
N LEU A 596 6.50 9.72 -25.90
CA LEU A 596 6.87 9.65 -24.48
C LEU A 596 8.38 9.58 -24.30
N ASP A 597 8.90 10.40 -23.39
CA ASP A 597 10.31 10.32 -22.96
C ASP A 597 10.46 9.37 -21.76
N ALA A 598 9.39 9.23 -20.95
CA ALA A 598 9.36 8.29 -19.84
C ALA A 598 7.94 7.73 -19.59
N ILE A 599 7.89 6.55 -18.96
CA ILE A 599 6.66 5.93 -18.45
C ILE A 599 6.80 5.81 -16.93
N ALA A 600 5.77 6.25 -16.22
CA ALA A 600 5.71 6.22 -14.77
C ALA A 600 4.51 5.39 -14.29
N HIS A 601 4.75 4.60 -13.25
CA HIS A 601 3.73 3.89 -12.50
C HIS A 601 4.14 3.93 -11.01
N ASN A 602 3.23 4.37 -10.15
CA ASN A 602 3.53 4.55 -8.73
C ASN A 602 3.25 3.26 -7.97
N GLN A 603 4.24 2.79 -7.21
CA GLN A 603 4.05 1.75 -6.21
C GLN A 603 3.63 2.41 -4.90
N ASP A 604 2.37 2.22 -4.52
CA ASP A 604 1.75 3.00 -3.45
C ASP A 604 1.73 2.29 -2.10
N ASN A 605 2.00 1.00 -2.01
CA ASN A 605 2.06 0.27 -0.74
C ASN A 605 3.19 -0.77 -0.75
N ARG A 606 3.41 -1.46 0.38
CA ARG A 606 4.49 -2.47 0.53
C ARG A 606 3.94 -3.89 0.67
N GLU A 607 2.63 -4.03 0.85
CA GLU A 607 1.95 -5.32 0.99
C GLU A 607 1.84 -6.09 -0.32
N HIS A 608 2.11 -5.43 -1.46
CA HIS A 608 2.40 -6.09 -2.73
C HIS A 608 3.47 -5.31 -3.49
N ASP A 609 4.15 -5.99 -4.40
CA ASP A 609 5.06 -5.39 -5.37
C ASP A 609 4.61 -5.61 -6.83
N VAL A 610 5.43 -5.16 -7.79
CA VAL A 610 5.13 -5.22 -9.23
C VAL A 610 5.03 -6.64 -9.78
N LEU A 611 5.51 -7.65 -9.07
CA LEU A 611 5.46 -9.06 -9.47
C LEU A 611 4.27 -9.81 -8.85
N ASP A 612 3.58 -9.18 -7.90
CA ASP A 612 2.45 -9.76 -7.18
C ASP A 612 1.10 -9.54 -7.88
N SER A 613 1.02 -8.55 -8.77
CA SER A 613 -0.20 -8.17 -9.49
C SER A 613 0.10 -8.02 -10.98
N ASP A 614 -0.82 -8.53 -11.79
CA ASP A 614 -0.77 -8.56 -13.25
C ASP A 614 -1.15 -7.25 -13.95
#